data_AF-A0A060S1B3-F1
#
_entry.id   AF-A0A060S1B3-F1
#
_cell.length_a   1.000
_cell.length_b   1.000
_cell.length_c   1.000
_cell.angle_alpha   90.00
_cell.angle_beta   90.00
_cell.angle_gamma   90.00
#
_symmetry.space_group_name_H-M   'P 1'
#
loop_
_entity.id
_entity.type
_entity.pdbx_description
1 polymer ?
#
loop_
_entity_poly.entity_id
_entity_poly.type
_entity_poly.pdbx_seq_one_letter_code
_entity_poly.pdbx_strand_id
1 'polypeptide(L)'
;MKTAAKREPAQRKLPYEKQKSARTSQKQTKSRNVGRKHPTDACQSPTSPTPSLSATSSSTSSSSLSSAPSSSSLPLETARDLFLEFLHKTYPNITPRHEYDIVTLGTTRIPGTTEEVLAWVDEQMQYDIDDLGSREAVLDNARRALEPVVVVTGRKPRGAQDHAHIRPLPDSNYSIRLFPGNPYNQEYCMDIVDNATKQAVNSPFEFDLWVVPNPCAPWLSMPAGCVRSLERNFGISRNDILPGEEKWLLRDGQTCLLKRPGKRDVQFTVPIRKRFQPVNIYDVDILDFPAEE
;
A
#
# COMPACT_ATOMS: atom_id res chain seq x y z
N MET A 1 25.76 -47.34 42.70
CA MET A 1 26.36 -45.99 42.62
C MET A 1 26.78 -45.74 41.17
N LYS A 2 26.00 -44.95 40.42
CA LYS A 2 26.33 -44.48 39.07
C LYS A 2 26.26 -42.95 39.11
N THR A 3 27.35 -42.29 38.80
CA THR A 3 27.53 -40.84 38.83
C THR A 3 26.84 -40.18 37.64
N ALA A 4 26.01 -39.19 37.92
CA ALA A 4 25.35 -38.36 36.91
C ALA A 4 26.34 -37.31 36.37
N ALA A 5 26.47 -37.25 35.04
CA ALA A 5 27.27 -36.24 34.36
C ALA A 5 26.48 -34.92 34.26
N LYS A 6 27.05 -33.85 34.78
CA LYS A 6 26.52 -32.48 34.79
C LYS A 6 26.76 -31.86 33.40
N ARG A 7 25.68 -31.57 32.67
CA ARG A 7 25.75 -30.85 31.38
C ARG A 7 25.79 -29.35 31.65
N GLU A 8 26.85 -28.69 31.17
CA GLU A 8 26.98 -27.23 31.14
C GLU A 8 26.04 -26.61 30.10
N PRO A 9 25.39 -25.46 30.39
CA PRO A 9 24.59 -24.75 29.41
C PRO A 9 25.48 -23.96 28.44
N ALA A 10 25.19 -24.10 27.14
CA ALA A 10 25.85 -23.35 26.08
C ALA A 10 25.51 -21.85 26.18
N GLN A 11 26.55 -21.01 26.26
CA GLN A 11 26.41 -19.56 26.18
C GLN A 11 25.92 -19.13 24.79
N ARG A 12 24.72 -18.54 24.75
CA ARG A 12 24.12 -17.94 23.56
C ARG A 12 24.76 -16.57 23.32
N LYS A 13 25.58 -16.43 22.27
CA LYS A 13 26.18 -15.15 21.86
C LYS A 13 25.09 -14.23 21.29
N LEU A 14 25.00 -13.01 21.82
CA LEU A 14 24.11 -11.95 21.33
C LEU A 14 24.64 -11.38 20.00
N PRO A 15 23.78 -11.12 18.99
CA PRO A 15 24.23 -10.57 17.72
C PRO A 15 24.07 -9.05 17.72
N TYR A 16 25.03 -8.31 18.31
CA TYR A 16 25.29 -6.92 17.90
C TYR A 16 26.60 -6.40 18.53
N GLU A 17 27.74 -6.73 17.93
CA GLU A 17 29.00 -6.06 18.21
C GLU A 17 29.32 -5.13 17.03
N LYS A 18 29.14 -3.81 17.25
CA LYS A 18 29.40 -2.76 16.25
C LYS A 18 30.89 -2.73 15.89
N GLN A 19 31.24 -3.22 14.71
CA GLN A 19 32.56 -2.96 14.12
C GLN A 19 32.68 -1.48 13.72
N LYS A 20 33.62 -0.78 14.37
CA LYS A 20 34.09 0.54 13.93
C LYS A 20 34.98 0.35 12.70
N SER A 21 34.48 0.70 11.52
CA SER A 21 35.31 0.77 10.31
C SER A 21 36.05 2.09 10.21
N ALA A 22 37.35 1.96 9.97
CA ALA A 22 38.32 3.03 9.81
C ALA A 22 38.09 3.83 8.52
N ARG A 23 38.35 5.13 8.61
CA ARG A 23 38.45 6.07 7.49
C ARG A 23 39.52 5.61 6.51
N THR A 24 39.18 5.55 5.23
CA THR A 24 40.16 5.59 4.14
C THR A 24 39.72 6.63 3.12
N SER A 25 40.60 7.60 2.92
CA SER A 25 40.48 8.75 2.04
C SER A 25 40.34 8.33 0.58
N GLN A 26 39.32 8.83 -0.11
CA GLN A 26 39.22 8.71 -1.57
C GLN A 26 39.26 10.07 -2.26
N LYS A 27 40.10 10.10 -3.29
CA LYS A 27 40.50 11.20 -4.14
C LYS A 27 39.33 11.86 -4.88
N GLN A 28 39.37 13.18 -4.91
CA GLN A 28 38.59 14.02 -5.82
C GLN A 28 38.88 13.67 -7.29
N THR A 29 37.83 13.36 -8.05
CA THR A 29 37.84 13.37 -9.51
C THR A 29 36.91 14.46 -10.03
N LYS A 30 37.48 15.32 -10.87
CA LYS A 30 36.87 16.47 -11.55
C LYS A 30 35.65 16.04 -12.38
N SER A 31 34.50 16.67 -12.14
CA SER A 31 33.31 16.56 -13.00
C SER A 31 33.36 17.63 -14.09
N ARG A 32 33.22 17.19 -15.35
CA ARG A 32 33.10 18.01 -16.56
C ARG A 32 31.63 18.43 -16.72
N ASN A 33 31.41 19.74 -16.87
CA ASN A 33 30.15 20.32 -17.31
C ASN A 33 29.76 19.79 -18.70
N VAL A 34 28.58 19.20 -18.82
CA VAL A 34 27.91 18.93 -20.10
C VAL A 34 26.56 19.63 -20.06
N GLY A 35 26.38 20.59 -20.97
CA GLY A 35 25.18 21.42 -21.09
C GLY A 35 23.96 20.58 -21.44
N ARG A 36 22.84 20.88 -20.78
CA ARG A 36 21.54 20.27 -21.03
C ARG A 36 20.67 21.28 -21.77
N LYS A 37 20.37 20.98 -23.04
CA LYS A 37 19.35 21.68 -23.82
C LYS A 37 17.97 21.17 -23.39
N HIS A 38 17.06 22.10 -23.07
CA HIS A 38 15.65 21.84 -22.84
C HIS A 38 14.90 21.73 -24.18
N PRO A 39 13.97 20.78 -24.32
CA PRO A 39 12.78 20.95 -25.13
C PRO A 39 11.56 21.10 -24.22
N THR A 40 10.92 22.27 -24.29
CA THR A 40 9.59 22.56 -23.75
C THR A 40 8.55 22.10 -24.76
N ASP A 41 7.86 20.99 -24.47
CA ASP A 41 6.58 20.65 -25.09
C ASP A 41 5.46 20.94 -24.08
N ALA A 42 4.56 21.85 -24.46
CA ALA A 42 3.44 22.31 -23.66
C ALA A 42 2.38 21.22 -23.53
N CYS A 43 2.06 20.85 -22.29
CA CYS A 43 0.96 19.95 -21.95
C CYS A 43 -0.34 20.76 -21.93
N GLN A 44 -1.04 20.81 -23.06
CA GLN A 44 -2.36 21.43 -23.13
C GLN A 44 -3.42 20.49 -22.55
N SER A 45 -4.13 20.97 -21.53
CA SER A 45 -5.42 20.42 -21.09
C SER A 45 -6.49 20.62 -22.18
N PRO A 46 -7.42 19.67 -22.38
CA PRO A 46 -8.44 19.79 -23.42
C PRO A 46 -9.53 20.78 -23.00
N THR A 47 -9.52 21.96 -23.60
CA THR A 47 -10.64 22.90 -23.63
C THR A 47 -11.46 22.68 -24.91
N SER A 48 -12.72 22.30 -24.74
CA SER A 48 -13.69 22.14 -25.82
C SER A 48 -14.10 23.50 -26.40
N PRO A 49 -14.09 23.70 -27.73
CA PRO A 49 -14.72 24.87 -28.33
C PRO A 49 -16.19 24.57 -28.71
N THR A 50 -17.09 25.42 -28.25
CA THR A 50 -18.49 25.50 -28.67
C THR A 50 -18.61 26.48 -29.84
N PRO A 51 -19.17 26.09 -31.00
CA PRO A 51 -19.74 27.03 -31.94
C PRO A 51 -21.28 27.00 -31.90
N SER A 52 -21.85 28.18 -32.00
CA SER A 52 -23.28 28.48 -31.93
C SER A 52 -23.97 28.43 -33.31
N LEU A 53 -25.21 27.91 -33.31
CA LEU A 53 -26.32 28.05 -34.29
C LEU A 53 -26.14 27.26 -35.61
N SER A 54 -27.05 26.39 -36.07
CA SER A 54 -28.53 26.47 -36.10
C SER A 54 -29.19 25.09 -36.30
N ALA A 55 -30.40 24.95 -35.74
CA ALA A 55 -31.50 24.02 -36.01
C ALA A 55 -31.30 22.80 -36.94
N THR A 56 -31.61 21.60 -36.44
CA THR A 56 -32.75 20.76 -36.89
C THR A 56 -33.01 19.67 -35.84
N SER A 57 -34.28 19.49 -35.51
CA SER A 57 -34.87 18.59 -34.51
C SER A 57 -34.72 17.08 -34.80
N SER A 58 -34.31 16.29 -33.81
CA SER A 58 -34.62 14.85 -33.66
C SER A 58 -34.38 14.42 -32.21
N SER A 59 -35.45 14.32 -31.45
CA SER A 59 -35.48 13.89 -30.05
C SER A 59 -35.26 12.38 -29.92
N THR A 60 -34.14 11.96 -29.34
CA THR A 60 -34.00 10.62 -28.77
C THR A 60 -33.41 10.75 -27.37
N SER A 61 -34.25 10.52 -26.38
CA SER A 61 -33.98 10.72 -24.95
C SER A 61 -33.19 9.53 -24.41
N SER A 62 -31.90 9.72 -24.12
CA SER A 62 -31.12 8.81 -23.29
C SER A 62 -30.52 9.61 -22.13
N SER A 63 -31.28 9.69 -21.05
CA SER A 63 -30.91 10.27 -19.77
C SER A 63 -29.89 9.36 -19.06
N SER A 64 -28.61 9.56 -19.34
CA SER A 64 -27.54 9.10 -18.47
C SER A 64 -27.44 10.05 -17.26
N LEU A 65 -28.19 9.72 -16.21
CA LEU A 65 -28.03 10.32 -14.88
C LEU A 65 -26.63 9.98 -14.37
N SER A 66 -25.70 10.92 -14.52
CA SER A 66 -24.46 10.94 -13.75
C SER A 66 -24.82 11.21 -12.30
N SER A 67 -25.10 10.14 -11.56
CA SER A 67 -25.15 10.18 -10.10
C SER A 67 -23.79 10.64 -9.59
N ALA A 68 -23.75 11.83 -8.99
CA ALA A 68 -22.61 12.29 -8.21
C ALA A 68 -22.28 11.20 -7.17
N PRO A 69 -21.01 10.83 -6.96
CA PRO A 69 -20.65 9.89 -5.92
C PRO A 69 -21.01 10.53 -4.58
N SER A 70 -22.08 10.03 -3.98
CA SER A 70 -22.39 10.24 -2.57
C SER A 70 -21.12 9.96 -1.78
N SER A 71 -20.77 10.84 -0.85
CA SER A 71 -19.65 10.69 0.07
C SER A 71 -19.83 9.41 0.88
N SER A 72 -19.40 8.28 0.32
CA SER A 72 -19.30 7.01 1.00
C SER A 72 -18.18 7.18 2.01
N SER A 73 -18.55 7.44 3.26
CA SER A 73 -17.68 7.12 4.37
C SER A 73 -17.25 5.68 4.17
N LEU A 74 -15.96 5.44 3.92
CA LEU A 74 -15.41 4.09 3.89
C LEU A 74 -15.90 3.38 5.15
N PRO A 75 -16.42 2.13 5.05
CA PRO A 75 -16.83 1.38 6.22
C PRO A 75 -15.67 1.39 7.22
N LEU A 76 -15.89 2.01 8.38
CA LEU A 76 -14.90 2.04 9.44
C LEU A 76 -14.83 0.62 10.01
N GLU A 77 -13.81 -0.13 9.60
CA GLU A 77 -13.60 -1.49 10.09
C GLU A 77 -12.87 -1.47 11.42
N THR A 78 -13.30 -2.35 12.33
CA THR A 78 -12.62 -2.54 13.60
C THR A 78 -11.40 -3.43 13.42
N ALA A 79 -10.44 -3.36 14.35
CA ALA A 79 -9.32 -4.31 14.41
C ALA A 79 -9.82 -5.77 14.43
N ARG A 80 -10.97 -6.01 15.07
CA ARG A 80 -11.62 -7.33 15.08
C ARG A 80 -11.94 -7.84 13.68
N ASP A 81 -12.62 -7.03 12.86
CA ASP A 81 -13.05 -7.45 11.53
C ASP A 81 -11.85 -7.78 10.63
N LEU A 82 -10.81 -6.96 10.73
CA LEU A 82 -9.56 -7.16 10.01
C LEU A 82 -8.85 -8.45 10.42
N PHE A 83 -8.65 -8.67 11.72
CA PHE A 83 -7.92 -9.83 12.21
C PHE A 83 -8.70 -11.13 11.96
N LEU A 84 -10.03 -11.10 12.03
CA LEU A 84 -10.86 -12.23 11.63
C LEU A 84 -10.74 -12.55 10.13
N GLU A 85 -10.69 -11.55 9.25
CA GLU A 85 -10.41 -11.79 7.83
C GLU A 85 -9.06 -12.50 7.65
N PHE A 86 -8.01 -11.98 8.28
CA PHE A 86 -6.69 -12.56 8.16
C PHE A 86 -6.62 -13.98 8.73
N LEU A 87 -7.27 -14.22 9.87
CA LEU A 87 -7.39 -15.52 10.50
C LEU A 87 -8.09 -16.49 9.57
N HIS A 88 -9.28 -16.18 9.04
CA HIS A 88 -10.00 -17.09 8.15
C HIS A 88 -9.27 -17.34 6.82
N LYS A 89 -8.54 -16.34 6.32
CA LYS A 89 -7.71 -16.50 5.12
C LYS A 89 -6.53 -17.42 5.37
N THR A 90 -5.90 -17.33 6.53
CA THR A 90 -4.67 -18.08 6.87
C THR A 90 -4.99 -19.47 7.42
N TYR A 91 -6.06 -19.58 8.19
CA TYR A 91 -6.49 -20.78 8.93
C TYR A 91 -7.99 -21.03 8.71
N PRO A 92 -8.41 -21.43 7.51
CA PRO A 92 -9.83 -21.55 7.17
C PRO A 92 -10.60 -22.59 8.00
N ASN A 93 -9.89 -23.52 8.64
CA ASN A 93 -10.47 -24.58 9.47
C ASN A 93 -10.45 -24.24 10.98
N ILE A 94 -9.89 -23.09 11.37
CA ILE A 94 -9.83 -22.68 12.77
C ILE A 94 -10.99 -21.74 13.07
N THR A 95 -11.81 -22.10 14.05
CA THR A 95 -12.77 -21.20 14.68
C THR A 95 -12.14 -20.64 15.96
N PRO A 96 -11.97 -19.31 16.11
CA PRO A 96 -11.34 -18.73 17.29
C PRO A 96 -12.18 -19.02 18.54
N ARG A 97 -11.52 -19.45 19.63
CA ARG A 97 -12.17 -19.79 20.91
C ARG A 97 -12.49 -18.55 21.74
N HIS A 98 -11.68 -17.50 21.60
CA HIS A 98 -11.78 -16.22 22.31
C HIS A 98 -11.00 -15.11 21.60
N GLU A 99 -11.16 -13.87 22.05
CA GLU A 99 -10.51 -12.65 21.54
C GLU A 99 -9.00 -12.83 21.34
N TYR A 100 -8.34 -13.54 22.26
CA TYR A 100 -6.91 -13.77 22.18
C TYR A 100 -6.51 -14.58 20.94
N ASP A 101 -7.30 -15.56 20.52
CA ASP A 101 -7.01 -16.33 19.29
C ASP A 101 -7.09 -15.40 18.07
N ILE A 102 -8.04 -14.45 18.07
CA ILE A 102 -8.22 -13.48 16.99
C ILE A 102 -7.00 -12.56 16.88
N VAL A 103 -6.53 -12.01 18.00
CA VAL A 103 -5.34 -11.13 18.00
C VAL A 103 -4.10 -11.90 17.58
N THR A 104 -3.86 -13.06 18.20
CA THR A 104 -2.63 -13.83 18.03
C THR A 104 -2.53 -14.41 16.61
N LEU A 105 -3.59 -15.06 16.12
CA LEU A 105 -3.61 -15.64 14.76
C LEU A 105 -3.88 -14.60 13.66
N GLY A 106 -4.49 -13.46 14.02
CA GLY A 106 -4.67 -12.32 13.11
C GLY A 106 -3.39 -11.56 12.80
N THR A 107 -2.36 -11.68 13.66
CA THR A 107 -1.09 -10.97 13.54
C THR A 107 0.09 -11.89 13.21
N THR A 108 -0.01 -13.18 13.53
CA THR A 108 1.10 -14.14 13.41
C THR A 108 0.76 -15.32 12.52
N ARG A 109 1.71 -15.72 11.66
CA ARG A 109 1.63 -16.92 10.80
C ARG A 109 2.47 -18.03 11.38
N ILE A 110 1.82 -19.14 11.72
CA ILE A 110 2.43 -20.35 12.28
C ILE A 110 2.10 -21.50 11.34
N PRO A 111 3.10 -22.20 10.79
CA PRO A 111 2.86 -23.40 10.00
C PRO A 111 2.45 -24.56 10.93
N GLY A 112 1.56 -25.43 10.46
CA GLY A 112 1.17 -26.63 11.20
C GLY A 112 -0.26 -27.07 10.92
N THR A 113 -0.63 -28.19 11.54
CA THR A 113 -2.01 -28.65 11.68
C THR A 113 -2.81 -27.69 12.58
N THR A 114 -4.14 -27.82 12.57
CA THR A 114 -5.01 -26.99 13.42
C THR A 114 -4.68 -27.20 14.91
N GLU A 115 -4.40 -28.44 15.30
CA GLU A 115 -4.06 -28.84 16.65
C GLU A 115 -2.71 -28.24 17.08
N GLU A 116 -1.69 -28.28 16.21
CA GLU A 116 -0.37 -27.69 16.48
C GLU A 116 -0.45 -26.17 16.62
N VAL A 117 -1.20 -25.50 15.75
CA VAL A 117 -1.39 -24.04 15.81
C VAL A 117 -2.10 -23.64 17.10
N LEU A 118 -3.18 -24.33 17.48
CA LEU A 118 -3.91 -24.03 18.71
C LEU A 118 -3.09 -24.34 19.96
N ALA A 119 -2.32 -25.43 19.96
CA ALA A 119 -1.40 -25.73 21.06
C ALA A 119 -0.32 -24.65 21.23
N TRP A 120 0.19 -24.09 20.12
CA TRP A 120 1.11 -22.95 20.17
C TRP A 120 0.44 -21.68 20.71
N VAL A 121 -0.81 -21.40 20.34
CA VAL A 121 -1.56 -20.26 20.89
C VAL A 121 -1.79 -20.43 22.39
N ASP A 122 -2.03 -21.65 22.86
CA ASP A 122 -2.18 -21.96 24.29
C ASP A 122 -0.85 -21.73 25.05
N GLU A 123 0.29 -22.11 24.45
CA GLU A 123 1.61 -21.81 25.01
C GLU A 123 1.85 -20.29 25.10
N GLN A 124 1.51 -19.54 24.04
CA GLN A 124 1.66 -18.08 24.01
C GLN A 124 0.76 -17.40 25.05
N MET A 125 -0.47 -17.88 25.22
CA MET A 125 -1.37 -17.40 26.28
C MET A 125 -0.76 -17.63 27.67
N GLN A 126 -0.12 -18.79 27.91
CA GLN A 126 0.49 -19.04 29.21
C GLN A 126 1.63 -18.06 29.51
N TYR A 127 2.48 -17.75 28.53
CA TYR A 127 3.51 -16.71 28.69
C TYR A 127 2.89 -15.35 29.01
N ASP A 128 1.81 -14.97 28.33
CA ASP A 128 1.14 -13.69 28.58
C ASP A 128 0.38 -13.67 29.92
N ILE A 129 -0.10 -14.82 30.42
CA ILE A 129 -0.67 -14.96 31.77
C ILE A 129 0.42 -14.72 32.81
N ASP A 130 1.62 -15.25 32.60
CA ASP A 130 2.73 -15.06 33.54
C ASP A 130 3.17 -13.58 33.61
N ASP A 131 3.01 -12.82 32.50
CA ASP A 131 3.33 -11.39 32.44
C ASP A 131 2.20 -10.48 32.95
N LEU A 132 0.94 -10.78 32.58
CA LEU A 132 -0.24 -9.97 32.94
C LEU A 132 -0.95 -10.42 34.23
N GLY A 133 -0.51 -11.53 34.81
CA GLY A 133 -0.91 -12.04 36.12
C GLY A 133 -2.18 -12.90 36.15
N SER A 134 -3.00 -12.90 35.11
CA SER A 134 -4.21 -13.75 35.04
C SER A 134 -4.72 -13.93 33.62
N ARG A 135 -5.48 -15.01 33.42
CA ARG A 135 -6.17 -15.27 32.14
C ARG A 135 -7.21 -14.20 31.82
N GLU A 136 -7.92 -13.71 32.83
CA GLU A 136 -8.91 -12.65 32.70
C GLU A 136 -8.27 -11.34 32.20
N ALA A 137 -7.10 -10.99 32.73
CA ALA A 137 -6.35 -9.81 32.27
C ALA A 137 -5.89 -9.94 30.80
N VAL A 138 -5.42 -11.13 30.39
CA VAL A 138 -5.03 -11.41 29.00
C VAL A 138 -6.23 -11.25 28.05
N LEU A 139 -7.38 -11.84 28.39
CA LEU A 139 -8.58 -11.76 27.56
C LEU A 139 -9.14 -10.34 27.48
N ASP A 140 -9.11 -9.59 28.59
CA ASP A 140 -9.54 -8.20 28.60
C ASP A 140 -8.61 -7.30 27.77
N ASN A 141 -7.30 -7.54 27.84
CA ASN A 141 -6.32 -6.86 26.98
C ASN A 141 -6.55 -7.17 25.50
N ALA A 142 -6.79 -8.43 25.15
CA ALA A 142 -7.11 -8.83 23.78
C ALA A 142 -8.40 -8.19 23.26
N ARG A 143 -9.45 -8.10 24.10
CA ARG A 143 -10.69 -7.39 23.76
C ARG A 143 -10.41 -5.92 23.45
N ARG A 144 -9.69 -5.23 24.32
CA ARG A 144 -9.32 -3.81 24.13
C ARG A 144 -8.49 -3.59 22.87
N ALA A 145 -7.64 -4.53 22.50
CA ALA A 145 -6.86 -4.47 21.26
C ALA A 145 -7.72 -4.60 19.98
N LEU A 146 -8.90 -5.21 20.07
CA LEU A 146 -9.80 -5.46 18.93
C LEU A 146 -10.84 -4.37 18.71
N GLU A 147 -11.07 -3.49 19.69
CA GLU A 147 -12.07 -2.41 19.66
C GLU A 147 -11.76 -1.24 18.71
N PRO A 148 -10.50 -0.76 18.56
CA PRO A 148 -10.22 0.41 17.76
C PRO A 148 -10.59 0.23 16.29
N VAL A 149 -11.09 1.31 15.69
CA VAL A 149 -11.17 1.42 14.23
C VAL A 149 -9.74 1.52 13.70
N VAL A 150 -9.40 0.62 12.77
CA VAL A 150 -8.06 0.57 12.19
C VAL A 150 -8.09 0.94 10.72
N VAL A 151 -6.99 1.55 10.29
CA VAL A 151 -6.76 1.86 8.89
C VAL A 151 -5.56 1.07 8.42
N VAL A 152 -5.80 0.20 7.44
CA VAL A 152 -4.78 -0.73 6.93
C VAL A 152 -4.37 -0.34 5.54
N THR A 153 -3.06 -0.18 5.36
CA THR A 153 -2.47 0.02 4.05
C THR A 153 -2.24 -1.33 3.38
N GLY A 154 -2.57 -1.43 2.10
CA GLY A 154 -2.27 -2.59 1.28
C GLY A 154 -3.36 -3.66 1.23
N ARG A 155 -4.49 -3.47 1.92
CA ARG A 155 -5.64 -4.37 1.76
C ARG A 155 -6.24 -4.20 0.36
N LYS A 156 -6.29 -5.29 -0.40
CA LYS A 156 -6.78 -5.27 -1.78
C LYS A 156 -8.31 -5.11 -1.85
N PRO A 157 -8.83 -4.51 -2.93
CA PRO A 157 -10.27 -4.41 -3.17
C PRO A 157 -10.95 -5.79 -3.17
N ARG A 158 -12.01 -5.94 -2.37
CA ARG A 158 -12.94 -7.08 -2.33
C ARG A 158 -14.14 -6.89 -3.26
N GLY A 159 -14.46 -5.66 -3.66
CA GLY A 159 -15.60 -5.41 -4.55
C GLY A 159 -15.71 -3.97 -5.07
N ALA A 160 -16.86 -3.64 -5.65
CA ALA A 160 -17.11 -2.32 -6.23
C ALA A 160 -17.06 -1.18 -5.20
N GLN A 161 -17.23 -1.49 -3.91
CA GLN A 161 -17.25 -0.51 -2.82
C GLN A 161 -15.87 0.06 -2.48
N ASP A 162 -14.78 -0.55 -2.94
CA ASP A 162 -13.42 -0.15 -2.57
C ASP A 162 -12.83 0.95 -3.48
N HIS A 163 -13.67 1.56 -4.32
CA HIS A 163 -13.34 2.74 -5.14
C HIS A 163 -12.03 2.62 -5.94
N ALA A 164 -11.71 1.44 -6.43
CA ALA A 164 -10.50 1.21 -7.20
C ALA A 164 -10.57 1.86 -8.59
N HIS A 165 -9.49 2.51 -9.01
CA HIS A 165 -9.31 3.06 -10.36
C HIS A 165 -8.50 2.08 -11.20
N ILE A 166 -9.07 1.60 -12.31
CA ILE A 166 -8.40 0.66 -13.21
C ILE A 166 -8.14 1.33 -14.55
N ARG A 167 -6.89 1.25 -15.04
CA ARG A 167 -6.48 1.78 -16.35
C ARG A 167 -5.64 0.74 -17.11
N PRO A 168 -6.02 0.40 -18.37
CA PRO A 168 -5.28 -0.56 -19.17
C PRO A 168 -3.89 -0.04 -19.52
N LEU A 169 -2.90 -0.93 -19.49
CA LEU A 169 -1.58 -0.64 -20.02
C LEU A 169 -1.63 -0.72 -21.56
N PRO A 170 -1.09 0.26 -22.29
CA PRO A 170 -1.00 0.19 -23.75
C PRO A 170 -0.21 -1.05 -24.20
N ASP A 171 -0.69 -1.71 -25.25
CA ASP A 171 -0.05 -2.88 -25.86
C ASP A 171 0.19 -4.04 -24.89
N SER A 172 -0.76 -4.29 -23.97
CA SER A 172 -0.65 -5.26 -22.88
C SER A 172 -2.00 -5.89 -22.51
N ASN A 173 -1.97 -7.13 -22.02
CA ASN A 173 -3.13 -7.83 -21.45
C ASN A 173 -3.41 -7.44 -19.98
N TYR A 174 -2.69 -6.46 -19.45
CA TYR A 174 -2.75 -6.08 -18.05
C TYR A 174 -3.22 -4.62 -17.87
N SER A 175 -3.77 -4.33 -16.70
CA SER A 175 -4.10 -2.98 -16.26
C SER A 175 -3.38 -2.63 -14.96
N ILE A 176 -3.14 -1.34 -14.74
CA ILE A 176 -2.83 -0.82 -13.42
C ILE A 176 -4.15 -0.64 -12.67
N ARG A 177 -4.21 -1.10 -11.42
CA ARG A 177 -5.29 -0.80 -10.50
C ARG A 177 -4.74 -0.03 -9.30
N LEU A 178 -5.27 1.17 -9.08
CA LEU A 178 -5.03 1.98 -7.89
C LEU A 178 -6.22 1.84 -6.94
N PHE A 179 -5.96 1.66 -5.65
CA PHE A 179 -7.00 1.56 -4.63
C PHE A 179 -6.59 2.30 -3.36
N PRO A 180 -7.56 2.77 -2.55
CA PRO A 180 -7.26 3.51 -1.33
C PRO A 180 -6.36 2.70 -0.37
N GLY A 181 -5.28 3.33 0.10
CA GLY A 181 -4.52 2.90 1.28
C GLY A 181 -4.96 3.69 2.51
N ASN A 182 -4.02 4.02 3.40
CA ASN A 182 -4.32 4.86 4.56
C ASN A 182 -4.63 6.33 4.15
N PRO A 183 -5.87 6.83 4.34
CA PRO A 183 -6.22 8.21 4.01
C PRO A 183 -5.48 9.26 4.82
N TYR A 184 -5.10 8.99 6.07
CA TYR A 184 -4.36 9.95 6.91
C TYR A 184 -2.95 10.21 6.38
N ASN A 185 -2.34 9.22 5.74
CA ASN A 185 -1.03 9.34 5.11
C ASN A 185 -1.10 9.70 3.62
N GLN A 186 -2.32 9.94 3.09
CA GLN A 186 -2.57 10.17 1.66
C GLN A 186 -2.02 9.04 0.79
N GLU A 187 -2.19 7.81 1.26
CA GLU A 187 -1.66 6.63 0.58
C GLU A 187 -2.68 6.06 -0.42
N TYR A 188 -2.15 5.64 -1.56
CA TYR A 188 -2.77 4.73 -2.50
C TYR A 188 -1.92 3.47 -2.59
N CYS A 189 -2.57 2.34 -2.80
CA CYS A 189 -1.88 1.13 -3.21
C CYS A 189 -2.10 0.89 -4.70
N MET A 190 -1.09 0.34 -5.34
CA MET A 190 -1.13 -0.07 -6.75
C MET A 190 -0.92 -1.58 -6.83
N ASP A 191 -1.67 -2.25 -7.70
CA ASP A 191 -1.32 -3.57 -8.20
C ASP A 191 -1.55 -3.67 -9.71
N ILE A 192 -1.15 -4.81 -10.29
CA ILE A 192 -1.39 -5.14 -11.68
C ILE A 192 -2.49 -6.19 -11.74
N VAL A 193 -3.47 -5.99 -12.62
CA VAL A 193 -4.57 -6.93 -12.83
C VAL A 193 -4.54 -7.47 -14.25
N ASP A 194 -4.88 -8.74 -14.40
CA ASP A 194 -5.11 -9.38 -15.69
C ASP A 194 -6.46 -8.93 -16.26
N ASN A 195 -6.47 -8.49 -17.53
CA ASN A 195 -7.66 -7.88 -18.13
C ASN A 195 -8.80 -8.88 -18.35
N ALA A 196 -8.51 -10.17 -18.53
CA ALA A 196 -9.51 -11.19 -18.80
C ALA A 196 -10.17 -11.68 -17.50
N THR A 197 -9.35 -12.04 -16.51
CA THR A 197 -9.78 -12.61 -15.23
C THR A 197 -10.16 -11.55 -14.20
N LYS A 198 -9.71 -10.30 -14.39
CA LYS A 198 -9.82 -9.19 -13.42
C LYS A 198 -9.12 -9.48 -12.09
N GLN A 199 -8.27 -10.50 -12.03
CA GLN A 199 -7.52 -10.88 -10.84
C GLN A 199 -6.20 -10.14 -10.77
N ALA A 200 -5.74 -9.87 -9.54
CA ALA A 200 -4.41 -9.33 -9.31
C ALA A 200 -3.35 -10.38 -9.65
N VAL A 201 -2.26 -9.96 -10.27
CA VAL A 201 -1.14 -10.80 -10.67
C VAL A 201 0.18 -10.18 -10.22
N ASN A 202 1.14 -11.02 -9.84
CA ASN A 202 2.46 -10.57 -9.42
C ASN A 202 3.35 -10.37 -10.65
N SER A 203 3.92 -9.18 -10.79
CA SER A 203 4.85 -8.75 -11.84
C SER A 203 4.84 -9.63 -13.11
N PRO A 204 3.76 -9.58 -13.91
CA PRO A 204 3.52 -10.54 -15.00
C PRO A 204 4.46 -10.37 -16.20
N PHE A 205 5.28 -9.32 -16.18
CA PHE A 205 6.38 -9.06 -17.11
C PHE A 205 7.48 -8.32 -16.33
N GLU A 206 8.66 -8.17 -16.93
CA GLU A 206 9.73 -7.36 -16.36
C GLU A 206 9.39 -5.86 -16.49
N PHE A 207 9.48 -5.12 -15.39
CA PHE A 207 9.34 -3.67 -15.40
C PHE A 207 10.00 -3.04 -14.18
N ASP A 208 10.27 -1.75 -14.26
CA ASP A 208 10.57 -0.91 -13.10
C ASP A 208 9.51 0.17 -12.94
N LEU A 209 9.11 0.43 -11.69
CA LEU A 209 8.25 1.55 -11.35
C LEU A 209 9.10 2.66 -10.74
N TRP A 210 9.04 3.87 -11.29
CA TRP A 210 9.81 5.01 -10.81
C TRP A 210 8.89 6.12 -10.33
N VAL A 211 9.28 6.80 -9.26
CA VAL A 211 8.76 8.13 -8.92
C VAL A 211 9.56 9.15 -9.71
N VAL A 212 8.87 10.05 -10.40
CA VAL A 212 9.48 11.11 -11.19
C VAL A 212 8.86 12.46 -10.82
N PRO A 213 9.57 13.59 -10.99
CA PRO A 213 8.99 14.92 -10.81
C PRO A 213 7.76 15.09 -11.71
N ASN A 214 6.75 15.79 -11.20
CA ASN A 214 5.57 16.11 -11.99
C ASN A 214 5.99 17.12 -13.08
N PRO A 215 5.77 16.84 -14.39
CA PRO A 215 6.14 17.76 -15.45
C PRO A 215 5.40 19.10 -15.38
N CYS A 216 4.21 19.14 -14.78
CA CYS A 216 3.43 20.36 -14.58
C CYS A 216 3.77 21.10 -13.27
N ALA A 217 4.57 20.49 -12.39
CA ALA A 217 5.03 21.12 -11.16
C ALA A 217 6.48 20.69 -10.83
N PRO A 218 7.45 20.94 -11.74
CA PRO A 218 8.82 20.42 -11.61
C PRO A 218 9.59 21.05 -10.44
N TRP A 219 9.11 22.17 -9.90
CA TRP A 219 9.68 22.84 -8.72
C TRP A 219 9.36 22.12 -7.40
N LEU A 220 8.33 21.25 -7.38
CA LEU A 220 8.04 20.43 -6.20
C LEU A 220 9.12 19.35 -6.09
N SER A 221 10.02 19.54 -5.12
CA SER A 221 11.10 18.60 -4.83
C SER A 221 10.52 17.30 -4.27
N MET A 222 10.21 16.37 -5.16
CA MET A 222 9.84 15.00 -4.80
C MET A 222 11.04 14.09 -4.99
N PRO A 223 11.37 13.21 -4.02
CA PRO A 223 12.43 12.23 -4.20
C PRO A 223 12.10 11.33 -5.40
N ALA A 224 12.95 11.38 -6.42
CA ALA A 224 12.88 10.47 -7.55
C ALA A 224 13.59 9.15 -7.19
N GLY A 225 13.00 8.03 -7.56
CA GLY A 225 13.56 6.73 -7.22
C GLY A 225 12.71 5.56 -7.69
N CYS A 226 13.33 4.38 -7.77
CA CYS A 226 12.64 3.14 -8.07
C CYS A 226 11.79 2.71 -6.86
N VAL A 227 10.50 2.50 -7.09
CA VAL A 227 9.52 2.02 -6.11
C VAL A 227 9.56 0.50 -6.10
N ARG A 228 9.92 -0.07 -4.96
CA ARG A 228 9.83 -1.52 -4.74
C ARG A 228 8.43 -1.87 -4.24
N SER A 229 8.01 -3.10 -4.50
CA SER A 229 6.77 -3.62 -3.91
C SER A 229 6.86 -3.61 -2.39
N LEU A 230 5.70 -3.48 -1.74
CA LEU A 230 5.57 -3.40 -0.29
C LEU A 230 6.19 -4.65 0.36
N GLU A 231 5.94 -5.82 -0.23
CA GLU A 231 6.49 -7.10 0.20
C GLU A 231 8.02 -7.08 0.24
N ARG A 232 8.65 -6.57 -0.83
CA ARG A 232 10.12 -6.46 -0.90
C ARG A 232 10.68 -5.47 0.11
N ASN A 233 9.95 -4.41 0.46
CA ASN A 233 10.35 -3.50 1.52
C ASN A 233 10.30 -4.17 2.91
N PHE A 234 9.45 -5.18 3.08
CA PHE A 234 9.40 -6.05 4.27
C PHE A 234 10.31 -7.28 4.17
N GLY A 235 11.24 -7.32 3.20
CA GLY A 235 12.22 -8.39 3.07
C GLY A 235 11.71 -9.68 2.43
N ILE A 236 10.47 -9.70 1.92
CA ILE A 236 9.93 -10.86 1.20
C ILE A 236 10.54 -10.88 -0.21
N SER A 237 11.17 -11.99 -0.57
CA SER A 237 11.76 -12.17 -1.91
C SER A 237 10.66 -12.26 -2.96
N ARG A 238 10.93 -11.85 -4.21
CA ARG A 238 9.92 -11.85 -5.30
C ARG A 238 9.26 -13.22 -5.50
N ASN A 239 10.02 -14.30 -5.31
CA ASN A 239 9.53 -15.67 -5.50
C ASN A 239 8.68 -16.18 -4.33
N ASP A 240 8.79 -15.53 -3.17
CA ASP A 240 8.04 -15.88 -1.96
C ASP A 240 6.78 -15.02 -1.81
N ILE A 241 6.55 -14.06 -2.72
CA ILE A 241 5.30 -13.29 -2.74
C ILE A 241 4.18 -14.20 -3.23
N LEU A 242 3.18 -14.41 -2.36
CA LEU A 242 1.99 -15.20 -2.69
C LEU A 242 1.31 -14.68 -3.97
N PRO A 243 0.78 -15.57 -4.83
CA PRO A 243 0.14 -15.18 -6.09
C PRO A 243 -0.92 -14.09 -5.91
N GLY A 244 -0.80 -13.02 -6.68
CA GLY A 244 -1.74 -11.90 -6.67
C GLY A 244 -1.65 -11.00 -5.44
N GLU A 245 -0.67 -11.17 -4.54
CA GLU A 245 -0.50 -10.32 -3.35
C GLU A 245 0.44 -9.13 -3.56
N GLU A 246 1.26 -9.13 -4.61
CA GLU A 246 2.23 -8.05 -4.87
C GLU A 246 1.52 -6.72 -5.07
N LYS A 247 2.06 -5.66 -4.45
CA LYS A 247 1.53 -4.30 -4.50
C LYS A 247 2.60 -3.25 -4.22
N TRP A 248 2.35 -2.02 -4.65
CA TRP A 248 3.22 -0.86 -4.43
C TRP A 248 2.48 0.21 -3.64
N LEU A 249 3.21 0.91 -2.77
CA LEU A 249 2.68 2.03 -1.99
C LEU A 249 3.03 3.35 -2.68
N LEU A 250 2.00 4.12 -3.02
CA LEU A 250 2.09 5.43 -3.67
C LEU A 250 1.33 6.48 -2.84
N ARG A 251 1.45 7.75 -3.22
CA ARG A 251 0.79 8.87 -2.55
C ARG A 251 -0.02 9.73 -3.51
N ASP A 252 -1.01 10.45 -2.98
CA ASP A 252 -1.81 11.42 -3.74
C ASP A 252 -0.91 12.37 -4.55
N GLY A 253 -1.24 12.56 -5.83
CA GLY A 253 -0.52 13.47 -6.74
C GLY A 253 0.87 12.99 -7.17
N GLN A 254 1.34 11.84 -6.67
CA GLN A 254 2.63 11.29 -7.04
C GLN A 254 2.63 10.90 -8.53
N THR A 255 3.63 11.38 -9.27
CA THR A 255 3.81 11.02 -10.67
C THR A 255 4.77 9.84 -10.78
N CYS A 256 4.34 8.82 -11.52
CA CYS A 256 5.04 7.57 -11.68
C CYS A 256 5.36 7.31 -13.16
N LEU A 257 6.49 6.67 -13.40
CA LEU A 257 6.94 6.21 -14.71
C LEU A 257 7.18 4.70 -14.65
N LEU A 258 6.36 3.94 -15.37
CA LEU A 258 6.48 2.50 -15.53
C LEU A 258 7.36 2.21 -16.76
N LYS A 259 8.57 1.71 -16.52
CA LYS A 259 9.52 1.32 -17.56
C LYS A 259 9.32 -0.14 -17.95
N ARG A 260 9.15 -0.40 -19.24
CA ARG A 260 8.82 -1.74 -19.76
C ARG A 260 9.80 -2.10 -20.88
N PRO A 261 10.65 -3.13 -20.72
CA PRO A 261 11.60 -3.54 -21.77
C PRO A 261 10.90 -3.80 -23.11
N GLY A 262 11.44 -3.23 -24.18
CA GLY A 262 10.90 -3.39 -25.55
C GLY A 262 9.56 -2.70 -25.81
N LYS A 263 9.04 -1.91 -24.86
CA LYS A 263 7.79 -1.14 -25.00
C LYS A 263 8.02 0.32 -24.62
N ARG A 264 7.08 1.20 -24.99
CA ARG A 264 7.12 2.59 -24.52
C ARG A 264 6.82 2.66 -23.02
N ASP A 265 7.52 3.57 -22.34
CA ASP A 265 7.28 3.89 -20.95
C ASP A 265 5.86 4.45 -20.77
N VAL A 266 5.27 4.19 -19.60
CA VAL A 266 3.92 4.66 -19.26
C VAL A 266 4.03 5.59 -18.06
N GLN A 267 3.67 6.86 -18.26
CA GLN A 267 3.59 7.84 -17.19
C GLN A 267 2.15 7.98 -16.71
N PHE A 268 1.96 8.07 -15.39
CA PHE A 268 0.65 8.34 -14.79
C PHE A 268 0.83 9.12 -13.49
N THR A 269 -0.22 9.82 -13.07
CA THR A 269 -0.26 10.54 -11.79
C THR A 269 -1.34 9.94 -10.92
N VAL A 270 -0.99 9.63 -9.66
CA VAL A 270 -1.94 9.13 -8.67
C VAL A 270 -2.99 10.21 -8.40
N PRO A 271 -4.29 9.86 -8.39
CA PRO A 271 -5.35 10.83 -8.11
C PRO A 271 -5.10 11.59 -6.81
N ILE A 272 -5.40 12.89 -6.80
CA ILE A 272 -5.46 13.68 -5.59
C ILE A 272 -6.90 13.58 -5.09
N ARG A 273 -7.10 13.02 -3.90
CA ARG A 273 -8.43 13.01 -3.28
C ARG A 273 -8.83 14.45 -3.00
N LYS A 274 -10.07 14.80 -3.35
CA LYS A 274 -10.67 16.06 -2.87
C LYS A 274 -10.73 15.95 -1.35
N ARG A 275 -9.83 16.64 -0.66
CA ARG A 275 -9.92 16.75 0.80
C ARG A 275 -11.24 17.46 1.08
N PHE A 276 -11.98 16.99 2.09
CA PHE A 276 -12.75 17.95 2.87
C PHE A 276 -11.70 18.96 3.33
N GLN A 277 -11.84 20.21 2.85
CA GLN A 277 -10.87 21.25 3.17
C GLN A 277 -10.57 21.14 4.66
N PRO A 278 -9.30 20.94 5.07
CA PRO A 278 -9.00 21.01 6.49
C PRO A 278 -9.62 22.31 6.95
N VAL A 279 -10.52 22.26 7.94
CA VAL A 279 -11.03 23.47 8.61
C VAL A 279 -9.82 24.33 8.82
N ASN A 280 -9.74 25.48 8.16
CA ASN A 280 -8.50 26.22 7.98
C ASN A 280 -7.90 26.44 9.37
N ILE A 281 -6.90 25.63 9.74
CA ILE A 281 -6.45 25.53 11.14
C ILE A 281 -5.67 26.80 11.51
N TYR A 282 -5.24 27.51 10.47
CA TYR A 282 -4.52 28.75 10.56
C TYR A 282 -5.49 29.90 10.26
N ASP A 283 -5.56 30.84 11.19
CA ASP A 283 -6.17 32.15 10.99
C ASP A 283 -5.24 32.98 10.11
N VAL A 284 -5.33 32.77 8.80
CA VAL A 284 -4.49 33.44 7.80
C VAL A 284 -5.36 33.94 6.63
N ASP A 285 -5.03 35.13 6.16
CA ASP A 285 -5.56 35.65 4.90
C ASP A 285 -4.99 34.84 3.73
N ILE A 286 -5.86 34.28 2.90
CA ILE A 286 -5.46 33.58 1.67
C ILE A 286 -5.60 34.56 0.51
N LEU A 287 -4.50 34.80 -0.21
CA LEU A 287 -4.51 35.58 -1.44
C LEU A 287 -4.50 34.62 -2.63
N ASP A 288 -5.55 34.68 -3.44
CA ASP A 288 -5.65 33.93 -4.69
C ASP A 288 -5.14 34.79 -5.86
N PHE A 289 -4.34 34.18 -6.73
CA PHE A 289 -3.89 34.79 -7.98
C PHE A 289 -4.66 34.17 -9.17
N PRO A 290 -4.93 34.93 -10.24
CA PRO A 290 -5.59 34.40 -11.42
C PRO A 290 -4.73 33.30 -12.07
N ALA A 291 -5.40 32.33 -12.70
CA ALA A 291 -4.71 31.35 -13.53
C ALA A 291 -4.08 32.05 -14.76
N GLU A 292 -2.88 31.64 -15.15
CA GLU A 292 -2.26 32.07 -16.40
C GLU A 292 -2.89 31.27 -17.57
N GLU A 293 -3.31 31.99 -18.63
CA GLU A 293 -3.87 31.41 -19.88
C GLU A 293 -2.80 30.81 -20.79
#